data_AF-A0A6D2CBT8-F1
#
_entry.id   AF-A0A6D2CBT8-F1
#
_cell.length_a   1.000
_cell.length_b   1.000
_cell.length_c   1.000
_cell.angle_alpha   90.00
_cell.angle_beta   90.00
_cell.angle_gamma   90.00
#
_symmetry.space_group_name_H-M   'P 1'
#
loop_
_entity.id
_entity.type
_entity.pdbx_description
1 polymer ?
#
loop_
_entity_poly.entity_id
_entity_poly.type
_entity_poly.pdbx_seq_one_letter_code
_entity_poly.pdbx_strand_id
1 'polypeptide(L)'
;MQTYNTSLYSHLLATHFAYGYGSHFETYKGTFQSHALSFSLMDRILLEKINIDIGLHGTFGFFATRDMLQFSSTSTAFNSDFNAYNLNANVNIGYPFIFQSFSIAPVAGLRQSIITQSP
;
A
#
# COMPACT_ATOMS: atom_id res chain seq x y z
N MET A 1 27.28 -40.09 1.63
CA MET A 1 27.19 -38.62 1.71
C MET A 1 26.13 -38.17 0.73
N GLN A 2 24.96 -37.75 1.22
CA GLN A 2 23.83 -37.37 0.38
C GLN A 2 23.86 -35.85 0.24
N THR A 3 24.23 -35.35 -0.94
CA THR A 3 24.28 -33.93 -1.24
C THR A 3 22.85 -33.43 -1.39
N TYR A 4 22.34 -32.71 -0.39
CA TYR A 4 21.05 -32.04 -0.51
C TYR A 4 21.22 -30.86 -1.47
N ASN A 5 20.61 -30.99 -2.65
CA ASN A 5 20.44 -29.91 -3.60
C ASN A 5 19.35 -28.98 -3.02
N THR A 6 19.71 -28.15 -2.04
CA THR A 6 18.83 -27.07 -1.58
C THR A 6 18.83 -26.04 -2.70
N SER A 7 17.69 -25.91 -3.39
CA SER A 7 17.49 -24.89 -4.42
C SER A 7 18.06 -23.55 -3.96
N LEU A 8 19.07 -23.03 -4.66
CA LEU A 8 19.72 -21.74 -4.37
C LEU A 8 18.77 -20.54 -4.54
N TYR A 9 17.52 -20.82 -4.95
CA TYR A 9 16.54 -19.85 -5.39
C TYR A 9 15.11 -20.37 -5.12
N SER A 10 14.22 -19.55 -4.57
CA SER A 10 12.79 -19.89 -4.50
C SER A 10 11.91 -18.64 -4.55
N HIS A 11 10.67 -18.83 -5.02
CA HIS A 11 9.65 -17.78 -5.12
C HIS A 11 8.47 -18.07 -4.21
N LEU A 12 7.90 -17.00 -3.65
CA LEU A 12 6.69 -17.01 -2.86
C LEU A 12 5.76 -15.95 -3.41
N LEU A 13 4.90 -16.37 -4.33
CA LEU A 13 3.90 -15.52 -4.98
C LEU A 13 2.67 -15.37 -4.07
N ALA A 14 2.21 -14.14 -3.89
CA ALA A 14 1.01 -13.83 -3.14
C ALA A 14 0.15 -12.79 -3.87
N THR A 15 -1.15 -13.02 -3.87
CA THR A 15 -2.15 -12.04 -4.33
C THR A 15 -3.03 -11.63 -3.17
N HIS A 16 -3.37 -10.35 -3.10
CA HIS A 16 -4.24 -9.81 -2.04
C HIS A 16 -5.32 -8.93 -2.65
N PHE A 17 -6.56 -9.12 -2.22
CA PHE A 17 -7.68 -8.26 -2.55
C PHE A 17 -8.30 -7.73 -1.26
N ALA A 18 -8.52 -6.43 -1.18
CA ALA A 18 -9.10 -5.79 0.00
C ALA A 18 -10.03 -4.65 -0.35
N TYR A 19 -11.05 -4.49 0.48
CA TYR A 19 -11.94 -3.34 0.49
C TYR A 19 -11.72 -2.53 1.78
N GLY A 20 -11.67 -1.21 1.66
CA GLY A 20 -11.56 -0.29 2.77
C GLY A 20 -12.63 0.78 2.71
N TYR A 21 -13.16 1.15 3.88
CA TYR A 21 -13.98 2.33 4.07
C TYR A 21 -13.32 3.24 5.10
N GLY A 22 -13.29 4.54 4.82
CA GLY A 22 -12.73 5.54 5.72
C GLY A 22 -13.57 6.79 5.74
N SER A 23 -13.82 7.33 6.93
CA SER A 23 -14.43 8.64 7.13
C SER A 23 -13.50 9.52 7.96
N HIS A 24 -13.28 10.74 7.51
CA HIS A 24 -12.54 11.76 8.25
C HIS A 24 -13.44 12.99 8.43
N PHE A 25 -13.44 13.54 9.63
CA PHE A 25 -14.12 14.79 9.93
C PHE A 25 -13.09 15.76 10.48
N GLU A 26 -13.02 16.95 9.88
CA GLU A 26 -12.16 18.02 10.36
C GLU A 26 -13.03 19.24 10.64
N THR A 27 -13.08 19.65 11.92
CA THR A 27 -13.90 20.77 12.38
C THR A 27 -13.56 22.02 11.58
N TYR A 28 -14.59 22.68 11.03
CA TYR A 28 -14.49 23.87 10.16
C TYR A 28 -13.89 23.64 8.76
N LYS A 29 -13.56 22.40 8.39
CA LYS A 29 -13.10 22.08 7.02
C LYS A 29 -14.01 21.11 6.31
N GLY A 30 -14.74 20.24 7.03
CA GLY A 30 -15.80 19.43 6.43
C GLY A 30 -15.73 17.95 6.76
N THR A 31 -16.48 17.15 5.99
CA THR A 31 -16.50 15.68 6.06
C THR A 31 -15.93 15.08 4.78
N PHE A 32 -15.11 14.06 4.94
CA PHE A 32 -14.54 13.25 3.86
C PHE A 32 -14.95 11.79 4.08
N GLN A 33 -15.51 11.15 3.06
CA GLN A 33 -15.82 9.73 3.03
C GLN A 33 -15.12 9.09 1.84
N SER A 34 -14.63 7.88 2.03
CA SER A 34 -13.87 7.15 1.02
C SER A 34 -14.20 5.66 1.05
N HIS A 35 -14.31 5.09 -0.15
CA HIS A 35 -14.43 3.66 -0.39
C HIS A 35 -13.31 3.27 -1.32
N ALA A 36 -12.55 2.22 -1.00
CA ALA A 36 -11.41 1.81 -1.80
C ALA A 36 -11.45 0.30 -2.03
N LEU A 37 -11.21 -0.11 -3.28
CA LEU A 37 -10.96 -1.49 -3.68
C LEU A 37 -9.50 -1.59 -4.09
N SER A 38 -8.79 -2.57 -3.54
CA SER A 38 -7.37 -2.75 -3.77
C SER A 38 -7.05 -4.17 -4.20
N PHE A 39 -6.09 -4.28 -5.11
CA PHE A 39 -5.53 -5.52 -5.59
C PHE A 39 -4.01 -5.44 -5.53
N SER A 40 -3.36 -6.49 -5.06
CA SER A 40 -1.91 -6.57 -4.97
C SER A 40 -1.40 -7.89 -5.53
N LEU A 41 -0.27 -7.83 -6.22
CA LEU A 41 0.55 -8.97 -6.59
C LEU A 41 1.93 -8.76 -5.97
N MET A 42 2.42 -9.76 -5.25
CA MET A 42 3.72 -9.74 -4.60
C MET A 42 4.47 -11.03 -4.94
N ASP A 43 5.78 -10.91 -5.08
CA ASP A 43 6.70 -12.04 -5.18
C ASP A 43 7.85 -11.82 -4.20
N ARG A 44 8.11 -12.83 -3.38
CA ARG A 44 9.30 -12.90 -2.54
C ARG A 44 10.27 -13.90 -3.14
N ILE A 45 11.41 -13.39 -3.53
CA ILE A 45 12.52 -14.13 -4.11
C ILE A 45 13.55 -14.39 -3.00
N LEU A 46 13.79 -15.65 -2.68
CA LEU A 46 14.78 -16.08 -1.71
C LEU A 46 16.04 -16.53 -2.47
N LEU A 47 17.15 -15.80 -2.29
CA LEU A 47 18.46 -16.03 -2.88
C LEU A 47 19.47 -16.28 -1.77
N GLU A 48 19.71 -17.55 -1.43
CA GLU A 48 20.54 -17.97 -0.29
C GLU A 48 20.14 -17.31 1.04
N LYS A 49 20.77 -16.17 1.38
CA LYS A 49 20.54 -15.37 2.60
C LYS A 49 19.99 -13.98 2.30
N ILE A 50 19.56 -13.73 1.06
CA ILE A 50 18.97 -12.47 0.62
C ILE A 50 17.51 -12.73 0.28
N ASN A 51 16.64 -11.85 0.76
CA ASN A 51 15.23 -11.82 0.42
C ASN A 51 14.97 -10.58 -0.43
N ILE A 52 14.40 -10.75 -1.62
CA ILE A 52 13.96 -9.65 -2.47
C ILE A 52 12.44 -9.71 -2.55
N ASP A 53 11.77 -8.68 -2.06
CA ASP A 53 10.31 -8.55 -2.12
C ASP A 53 9.95 -7.53 -3.21
N ILE A 54 9.29 -7.99 -4.27
CA ILE A 54 8.78 -7.15 -5.35
C ILE A 54 7.26 -7.14 -5.25
N GLY A 55 6.65 -5.96 -5.30
CA GLY A 55 5.20 -5.82 -5.20
C GLY A 55 4.67 -4.78 -6.16
N LEU A 56 3.48 -5.07 -6.70
CA LEU A 56 2.64 -4.13 -7.40
C LEU A 56 1.28 -4.09 -6.70
N HIS A 57 0.83 -2.89 -6.35
CA HIS A 57 -0.41 -2.65 -5.64
C HIS A 57 -1.23 -1.58 -6.35
N GLY A 58 -2.40 -1.95 -6.83
CA GLY A 58 -3.38 -1.04 -7.43
C GLY A 58 -4.54 -0.82 -6.46
N THR A 59 -4.94 0.43 -6.28
CA THR A 59 -6.16 0.80 -5.57
C THR A 59 -7.01 1.70 -6.45
N PHE A 60 -8.30 1.43 -6.49
CA PHE A 60 -9.31 2.31 -7.05
C PHE A 60 -10.24 2.74 -5.92
N GLY A 61 -10.51 4.04 -5.81
CA GLY A 61 -11.34 4.58 -4.75
C GLY A 61 -12.36 5.61 -5.24
N PHE A 62 -13.47 5.64 -4.53
CA PHE A 62 -14.55 6.61 -4.66
C PHE A 62 -14.51 7.49 -3.42
N PHE A 63 -14.53 8.81 -3.63
CA PHE A 63 -14.38 9.80 -2.57
C PHE A 63 -15.55 10.77 -2.64
N ALA A 64 -16.15 11.03 -1.48
CA ALA A 64 -17.19 12.03 -1.31
C ALA A 64 -16.70 13.03 -0.27
N THR A 65 -16.58 14.28 -0.68
CA THR A 65 -16.13 15.38 0.18
C THR A 65 -17.24 16.41 0.33
N ARG A 66 -17.34 16.96 1.52
CA ARG A 66 -18.16 18.12 1.81
C ARG A 66 -17.30 19.12 2.53
N ASP A 67 -16.80 20.10 1.79
CA ASP A 67 -15.95 21.15 2.31
C ASP A 67 -16.81 22.31 2.82
N MET A 68 -16.44 22.88 3.96
CA MET A 68 -17.13 24.04 4.53
C MET A 68 -16.22 25.26 4.50
N LEU A 69 -16.61 26.29 3.75
CA LEU A 69 -15.98 27.60 3.84
C LEU A 69 -16.83 28.48 4.76
N GLN A 70 -16.21 29.00 5.83
CA GLN A 70 -16.86 29.92 6.75
C GLN A 70 -16.26 31.32 6.58
N PHE A 71 -17.09 32.26 6.11
CA PHE A 71 -16.76 33.67 6.04
C PHE A 71 -17.66 34.42 7.03
N SER A 72 -17.10 34.80 8.17
CA SER A 72 -17.84 35.43 9.28
C SER A 72 -19.00 34.55 9.78
N SER A 73 -20.22 35.08 9.87
CA SER A 73 -21.45 34.37 10.26
C SER A 73 -22.08 33.55 9.14
N THR A 74 -21.51 33.56 7.93
CA THR A 74 -21.99 32.81 6.76
C THR A 74 -21.13 31.58 6.52
N SER A 75 -21.77 30.42 6.36
CA SER A 75 -21.11 29.18 5.96
C SER A 75 -21.66 28.71 4.62
N THR A 76 -20.75 28.39 3.70
CA THR A 76 -21.08 27.78 2.41
C THR A 76 -20.46 26.38 2.39
N ALA A 77 -21.27 25.37 2.08
CA ALA A 77 -20.81 24.00 1.92
C ALA A 77 -20.69 23.66 0.42
N PHE A 78 -19.59 23.02 0.05
CA PHE A 78 -19.32 22.51 -1.29
C PHE A 78 -19.23 20.99 -1.21
N ASN A 79 -20.10 20.29 -1.94
CA ASN A 79 -20.02 18.85 -2.05
C ASN A 79 -19.26 18.50 -3.35
N SER A 80 -18.34 17.55 -3.29
CA SER A 80 -17.59 17.06 -4.44
C SER A 80 -17.41 15.56 -4.33
N ASP A 81 -17.78 14.85 -5.38
CA ASP A 81 -17.53 13.41 -5.50
C ASP A 81 -16.51 13.21 -6.61
N PHE A 82 -15.47 12.41 -6.34
CA PHE A 82 -14.46 12.09 -7.33
C PHE A 82 -13.95 10.65 -7.17
N ASN A 83 -13.44 10.09 -8.26
CA ASN A 83 -12.70 8.83 -8.19
C ASN A 83 -11.22 9.12 -8.25
N ALA A 84 -10.43 8.29 -7.57
CA ALA A 84 -8.99 8.32 -7.71
C ALA A 84 -8.45 6.89 -7.78
N TYR A 85 -7.36 6.74 -8.51
CA TYR A 85 -6.61 5.52 -8.55
C TYR A 85 -5.19 5.76 -8.07
N ASN A 86 -4.64 4.73 -7.43
CA ASN A 86 -3.28 4.71 -6.92
C ASN A 86 -2.61 3.42 -7.43
N LEU A 87 -1.42 3.58 -7.99
CA LEU A 87 -0.54 2.46 -8.31
C LEU A 87 0.76 2.61 -7.52
N ASN A 88 1.08 1.60 -6.72
CA ASN A 88 2.35 1.50 -6.01
C ASN A 88 3.16 0.33 -6.55
N ALA A 89 4.42 0.57 -6.83
CA ALA A 89 5.42 -0.48 -7.03
C ALA A 89 6.44 -0.41 -5.90
N ASN A 90 6.81 -1.55 -5.33
CA ASN A 90 7.81 -1.63 -4.30
C ASN A 90 8.85 -2.71 -4.63
N VAL A 91 10.10 -2.43 -4.29
CA VAL A 91 11.19 -3.39 -4.29
C VAL A 91 11.92 -3.23 -2.96
N ASN A 92 11.98 -4.31 -2.18
CA ASN A 92 12.72 -4.35 -0.94
C ASN A 92 13.76 -5.46 -1.01
N ILE A 93 14.95 -5.22 -0.47
CA ILE A 93 16.01 -6.20 -0.31
C ILE A 93 16.37 -6.31 1.18
N GLY A 94 16.44 -7.53 1.68
CA GLY A 94 16.78 -7.80 3.07
C GLY A 94 17.76 -8.96 3.21
N TYR A 95 18.46 -8.98 4.35
CA TYR A 95 19.42 -10.04 4.68
C TYR A 95 19.15 -10.56 6.10
N PRO A 96 18.42 -11.67 6.28
CA PRO A 96 18.16 -12.23 7.60
C PRO A 96 19.43 -12.76 8.31
N PHE A 97 19.70 -12.21 9.49
CA PHE A 97 20.57 -12.78 10.50
C PHE A 97 19.76 -13.71 11.41
N ILE A 98 20.07 -15.00 11.39
CA ILE A 98 19.39 -16.02 12.19
C ILE A 98 20.26 -16.36 13.40
N PHE A 99 19.69 -16.17 14.59
CA PHE A 99 20.25 -16.57 15.87
C PHE A 99 19.46 -17.78 16.40
N GLN A 100 19.95 -18.44 17.45
CA GLN A 100 19.32 -19.66 17.99
C GLN A 100 17.85 -19.47 18.40
N SER A 101 17.46 -18.27 18.83
CA SER A 101 16.12 -17.99 19.37
C SER A 101 15.35 -16.88 18.65
N PHE A 102 15.96 -16.18 17.70
CA PHE A 102 15.32 -15.09 16.95
C PHE A 102 16.02 -14.83 15.62
N SER A 103 15.38 -14.08 14.74
CA SER A 103 15.98 -13.58 13.51
C SER A 103 15.78 -12.08 13.37
N ILE A 104 16.80 -11.36 12.90
CA ILE A 104 16.71 -9.94 12.52
C ILE A 104 17.04 -9.83 11.04
N ALA A 105 16.19 -9.18 10.26
CA ALA A 105 16.48 -8.87 8.86
C ALA A 105 16.51 -7.35 8.69
N PRO A 106 17.67 -6.69 8.55
CA PRO A 106 17.70 -5.36 7.96
C PRO A 106 17.11 -5.42 6.55
N VAL A 107 16.33 -4.41 6.21
CA VAL A 107 15.68 -4.27 4.91
C VAL A 107 15.91 -2.86 4.41
N ALA A 108 16.34 -2.74 3.15
CA ALA A 108 16.35 -1.50 2.40
C ALA A 108 15.32 -1.61 1.27
N GLY A 109 14.61 -0.53 0.97
CA GLY A 109 13.53 -0.59 0.01
C GLY A 109 13.26 0.72 -0.69
N LEU A 110 12.68 0.61 -1.89
CA LEU A 110 12.19 1.70 -2.70
C LEU A 110 10.71 1.47 -2.97
N ARG A 111 9.91 2.53 -2.81
CA ARG A 111 8.51 2.54 -3.20
C ARG A 111 8.27 3.72 -4.13
N GLN A 112 7.69 3.44 -5.28
CA GLN A 112 7.16 4.45 -6.19
C GLN A 112 5.64 4.40 -6.13
N SER A 113 5.02 5.58 -6.08
CA SER A 113 3.58 5.75 -5.98
C SER A 113 3.12 6.75 -7.04
N ILE A 114 2.13 6.38 -7.84
CA ILE A 114 1.43 7.29 -8.75
C ILE A 114 -0.01 7.38 -8.25
N ILE A 115 -0.48 8.60 -8.04
CA ILE A 115 -1.85 8.90 -7.60
C ILE A 115 -2.45 9.81 -8.64
N THR A 116 -3.66 9.50 -9.09
CA THR A 116 -4.36 10.33 -10.06
C THR A 116 -5.85 10.32 -9.78
N GLN A 117 -6.45 11.50 -9.89
CA GLN A 117 -7.89 11.69 -9.83
C GLN A 117 -8.46 11.52 -11.25
N SER A 118 -9.53 10.73 -11.40
CA SER A 118 -10.24 10.68 -12.67
C SER A 118 -11.03 11.98 -12.87
N PRO A 119 -11.12 12.48 -14.12
CA PRO A 119 -12.08 13.53 -14.47
C PRO A 119 -13.52 13.14 -14.12
#